data_AF-A0AAP8GF26-F1
#
_entry.id   AF-A0AAP8GF26-F1
#
_cell.length_a   1.000
_cell.length_b   1.000
_cell.length_c   1.000
_cell.angle_alpha   90.00
_cell.angle_beta   90.00
_cell.angle_gamma   90.00
#
_symmetry.space_group_name_H-M   'P 1'
#
loop_
_entity.id
_entity.type
_entity.pdbx_description
1 polymer ?
#
loop_
_entity_poly.entity_id
_entity_poly.type
_entity_poly.pdbx_seq_one_letter_code
_entity_poly.pdbx_strand_id
1 'polypeptide(L)'
;YVHRNETIYHQAYKKGVPQFDLKEVGTTDKTGTVIRFKADGEIFTETTVYNYETLQQRIRELAFLNKGIQITLRDERDEENVREDSYHYEGGIKSYVELLNENKEPIHDEPIYIHQSKDDIEVEIAIQYN
;
A
#
# COMPACT_ATOMS: atom_id res chain seq x y z
N TYR A 1 13.66 -3.10 -9.84
CA TYR A 1 14.27 -1.95 -10.53
C TYR A 1 14.33 -0.78 -9.57
N VAL A 2 15.41 -0.01 -9.59
CA VAL A 2 15.54 1.25 -8.83
C VAL A 2 15.79 2.35 -9.84
N HIS A 3 14.99 3.40 -9.82
CA HIS A 3 15.10 4.57 -10.69
C HIS A 3 15.67 5.71 -9.86
N ARG A 4 16.92 6.10 -10.10
CA ARG A 4 17.64 7.12 -9.33
C ARG A 4 18.73 7.78 -10.18
N ASN A 5 18.94 9.08 -10.01
CA ASN A 5 19.97 9.84 -10.73
C ASN A 5 19.91 9.58 -12.25
N GLU A 6 18.71 9.69 -12.83
CA GLU A 6 18.43 9.49 -14.26
C GLU A 6 18.75 8.09 -14.80
N THR A 7 19.04 7.13 -13.92
CA THR A 7 19.51 5.78 -14.26
C THR A 7 18.57 4.72 -13.68
N ILE A 8 18.35 3.65 -14.44
CA ILE A 8 17.62 2.45 -14.03
C ILE A 8 18.63 1.41 -13.58
N TYR A 9 18.51 0.98 -12.33
CA TYR A 9 19.29 -0.10 -11.75
C TYR A 9 18.45 -1.37 -11.62
N HIS A 10 19.06 -2.53 -11.85
CA HIS A 10 18.42 -3.83 -11.75
C HIS A 10 19.29 -4.83 -10.98
N GLN A 11 18.65 -5.58 -10.09
CA GLN A 11 19.25 -6.70 -9.38
C GLN A 11 18.19 -7.80 -9.20
N ALA A 12 18.58 -9.04 -9.43
CA ALA A 12 17.73 -10.21 -9.24
C ALA A 12 18.26 -11.09 -8.10
N TYR A 13 17.34 -11.69 -7.37
CA TYR A 13 17.63 -12.55 -6.23
C TYR A 13 16.90 -13.88 -6.39
N LYS A 14 17.53 -14.98 -5.98
CA LYS A 14 16.90 -16.31 -5.88
C LYS A 14 17.13 -16.85 -4.47
N LYS A 15 16.05 -17.12 -3.73
CA LYS A 15 16.10 -17.54 -2.32
C LYS A 15 17.04 -16.65 -1.48
N GLY A 16 16.97 -15.33 -1.68
CA GLY A 16 17.80 -14.33 -1.01
C GLY A 16 19.22 -14.15 -1.57
N VAL A 17 19.69 -15.00 -2.47
CA VAL A 17 21.05 -14.91 -3.05
C VAL A 17 21.05 -14.00 -4.29
N PRO A 18 21.91 -12.97 -4.36
CA PRO A 18 22.03 -12.13 -5.55
C PRO A 18 22.52 -12.97 -6.75
N GLN A 19 21.88 -12.80 -7.90
CA GLN A 19 22.23 -13.54 -9.12
C GLN A 19 23.33 -12.85 -9.94
N PHE A 20 23.55 -11.57 -9.67
CA PHE A 20 24.59 -10.72 -10.25
C PHE A 20 24.71 -9.43 -9.42
N ASP A 21 25.84 -8.73 -9.56
CA ASP A 21 26.04 -7.38 -9.02
C ASP A 21 25.06 -6.39 -9.63
N LEU A 22 24.73 -5.31 -8.90
CA LEU A 22 23.80 -4.29 -9.37
C LEU A 22 24.19 -3.76 -10.75
N LYS A 23 23.27 -3.83 -11.72
CA LYS A 23 23.50 -3.39 -13.10
C LYS A 23 22.75 -2.12 -13.41
N GLU A 24 23.38 -1.22 -14.14
CA GLU A 24 22.71 -0.16 -14.88
C GLU A 24 22.09 -0.77 -16.15
N VAL A 25 20.79 -0.54 -16.36
CA VAL A 25 20.02 -1.17 -17.45
C VAL A 25 19.31 -0.17 -18.36
N GLY A 26 19.48 1.13 -18.12
CA GLY A 26 18.92 2.19 -18.95
C GLY A 26 18.86 3.53 -18.24
N THR A 27 18.26 4.52 -18.91
CA THR A 27 18.00 5.85 -18.37
C THR A 27 16.51 6.05 -18.04
N THR A 28 16.20 7.01 -17.17
CA THR A 28 14.83 7.29 -16.74
C THR A 28 14.67 8.74 -16.31
N ASP A 29 13.49 9.30 -16.53
CA ASP A 29 13.03 10.61 -16.05
C ASP A 29 12.29 10.52 -14.69
N LYS A 30 12.16 9.31 -14.14
CA LYS A 30 11.40 9.03 -12.93
C LYS A 30 12.32 8.66 -11.77
N THR A 31 11.79 8.78 -10.55
CA THR A 31 12.43 8.26 -9.34
C THR A 31 11.51 7.27 -8.64
N GLY A 32 12.06 6.19 -8.11
CA GLY A 32 11.27 5.21 -7.35
C GLY A 32 11.82 3.80 -7.40
N THR A 33 11.20 2.91 -6.63
CA THR A 33 11.64 1.52 -6.51
C THR A 33 10.51 0.58 -6.90
N VAL A 34 10.83 -0.38 -7.76
CA VAL A 34 9.94 -1.45 -8.20
C VAL A 34 10.48 -2.77 -7.67
N ILE A 35 9.70 -3.42 -6.81
CA ILE A 35 10.01 -4.74 -6.28
C ILE A 35 9.00 -5.72 -6.89
N ARG A 36 9.52 -6.83 -7.42
CA ARG A 36 8.70 -7.95 -7.92
C ARG A 36 9.26 -9.22 -7.32
N PHE A 37 8.39 -10.03 -6.73
CA PHE A 37 8.76 -11.30 -6.14
C PHE A 37 7.71 -12.36 -6.45
N LYS A 38 8.13 -13.63 -6.36
CA LYS A 38 7.26 -14.79 -6.42
C LYS A 38 7.46 -15.59 -5.15
N ALA A 39 6.37 -15.92 -4.46
CA ALA A 39 6.41 -16.77 -3.27
C ALA A 39 7.01 -18.15 -3.61
N ASP A 40 7.82 -18.68 -2.71
CA ASP A 40 8.47 -19.98 -2.87
C ASP A 40 7.53 -21.10 -2.45
N GLY A 41 7.17 -21.99 -3.38
CA GLY A 41 6.24 -23.11 -3.12
C GLY A 41 6.81 -24.20 -2.18
N GLU A 42 8.12 -24.21 -1.93
CA GLU A 42 8.71 -25.09 -0.92
C GLU A 42 8.49 -24.55 0.51
N ILE A 43 8.24 -23.23 0.64
CA ILE A 43 7.98 -22.56 1.93
C ILE A 43 6.47 -22.38 2.13
N PHE A 44 5.77 -21.89 1.11
CA PHE A 44 4.33 -21.65 1.13
C PHE A 44 3.61 -22.85 0.50
N THR A 45 3.34 -23.86 1.32
CA THR A 45 2.80 -25.14 0.87
C THR A 45 1.28 -25.14 0.70
N GLU A 46 0.56 -24.29 1.45
CA GLU A 46 -0.91 -24.21 1.37
C GLU A 46 -1.38 -23.48 0.10
N THR A 47 -0.78 -22.31 -0.18
CA THR A 47 -1.10 -21.53 -1.37
C THR A 47 0.03 -20.56 -1.70
N THR A 48 0.24 -20.32 -3.00
CA THR A 48 1.06 -19.22 -3.52
C THR A 48 0.22 -18.19 -4.27
N VAL A 49 -1.11 -18.37 -4.26
CA VAL A 49 -2.07 -17.47 -4.89
C VAL A 49 -2.44 -16.38 -3.90
N TYR A 50 -2.18 -15.13 -4.29
CA TYR A 50 -2.56 -13.97 -3.49
C TYR A 50 -4.08 -13.75 -3.56
N ASN A 51 -4.70 -13.50 -2.41
CA ASN A 51 -6.11 -13.14 -2.31
C ASN A 51 -6.28 -11.62 -2.49
N TYR A 52 -7.08 -11.22 -3.47
CA TYR A 52 -7.23 -9.81 -3.83
C TYR A 52 -7.91 -9.03 -2.72
N GLU A 53 -8.99 -9.56 -2.15
CA GLU A 53 -9.82 -8.92 -1.13
C GLU A 53 -9.02 -8.61 0.15
N THR A 54 -8.13 -9.54 0.54
CA THR A 54 -7.24 -9.36 1.69
C THR A 54 -6.23 -8.22 1.45
N LEU A 55 -5.64 -8.17 0.25
CA LEU A 55 -4.73 -7.08 -0.13
C LEU A 55 -5.48 -5.74 -0.24
N GLN A 56 -6.67 -5.78 -0.83
CA GLN A 56 -7.55 -4.63 -1.03
C GLN A 56 -7.89 -3.98 0.31
N GLN A 57 -8.33 -4.78 1.29
CA GLN A 57 -8.61 -4.30 2.65
C GLN A 57 -7.38 -3.60 3.25
N ARG A 58 -6.21 -4.27 3.21
CA ARG A 58 -4.99 -3.71 3.82
C ARG A 58 -4.49 -2.45 3.11
N ILE A 59 -4.56 -2.40 1.78
CA ILE A 59 -4.15 -1.24 0.99
C ILE A 59 -5.08 -0.06 1.23
N ARG A 60 -6.40 -0.30 1.31
CA ARG A 60 -7.38 0.72 1.64
C ARG A 60 -7.12 1.32 3.02
N GLU A 61 -6.83 0.49 4.03
CA GLU A 61 -6.41 0.94 5.37
C GLU A 61 -5.15 1.83 5.31
N LEU A 62 -4.13 1.39 4.58
CA LEU A 62 -2.88 2.15 4.43
C LEU A 62 -3.09 3.52 3.77
N ALA A 63 -4.00 3.60 2.78
CA ALA A 63 -4.32 4.86 2.12
C ALA A 63 -5.00 5.86 3.08
N PHE A 64 -5.77 5.40 4.06
CA PHE A 64 -6.30 6.29 5.10
C PHE A 64 -5.24 6.72 6.12
N LEU A 65 -4.31 5.84 6.48
CA LEU A 65 -3.24 6.18 7.43
C LEU A 65 -2.24 7.18 6.84
N ASN A 66 -2.11 7.23 5.51
CA ASN A 66 -1.15 8.08 4.82
C ASN A 66 -1.86 9.10 3.94
N LYS A 67 -2.25 10.23 4.56
CA LYS A 67 -2.94 11.33 3.86
C LYS A 67 -2.17 11.77 2.62
N GLY A 68 -2.89 11.93 1.51
CA GLY A 68 -2.33 12.44 0.27
C GLY A 68 -1.47 11.43 -0.51
N ILE A 69 -1.36 10.18 -0.05
CA ILE A 69 -0.74 9.10 -0.84
C ILE A 69 -1.81 8.41 -1.65
N GLN A 70 -1.59 8.31 -2.97
CA GLN A 70 -2.37 7.44 -3.84
C GLN A 70 -1.76 6.03 -3.85
N ILE A 71 -2.58 5.02 -3.56
CA ILE A 71 -2.19 3.61 -3.64
C ILE A 71 -3.14 2.90 -4.58
N THR A 72 -2.59 2.22 -5.59
CA THR A 72 -3.35 1.44 -6.58
C THR A 72 -3.05 -0.04 -6.41
N LEU A 73 -4.11 -0.85 -6.31
CA LEU A 73 -4.05 -2.30 -6.36
C LEU A 73 -4.61 -2.75 -7.71
N ARG A 74 -3.85 -3.57 -8.43
CA ARG A 74 -4.23 -4.08 -9.75
C ARG A 74 -4.00 -5.58 -9.83
N ASP A 75 -5.01 -6.30 -10.32
CA ASP A 75 -4.97 -7.74 -10.56
C ASP A 75 -4.91 -8.00 -12.07
N GLU A 76 -3.76 -8.50 -12.51
CA GLU A 76 -3.47 -8.79 -13.92
C GLU A 76 -3.55 -10.30 -14.23
N ARG A 77 -4.20 -11.11 -13.38
CA ARG A 77 -4.35 -12.57 -13.60
C ARG A 77 -5.26 -12.92 -14.78
N ASP A 78 -6.28 -12.09 -15.02
CA ASP A 78 -7.19 -12.18 -16.16
C ASP A 78 -6.93 -10.97 -17.08
N GLU A 79 -6.36 -11.23 -18.25
CA GLU A 79 -6.00 -10.18 -19.21
C GLU A 79 -7.23 -9.50 -19.84
N GLU A 80 -8.37 -10.21 -19.92
CA GLU A 80 -9.61 -9.67 -20.47
C GLU A 80 -10.43 -8.91 -19.41
N ASN A 81 -10.17 -9.17 -18.13
CA ASN A 81 -10.89 -8.56 -17.00
C ASN A 81 -9.94 -8.16 -15.85
N VAL A 82 -9.08 -7.20 -16.13
CA VAL A 82 -8.19 -6.60 -15.14
C VAL A 82 -9.01 -5.88 -14.07
N ARG A 83 -8.91 -6.34 -12.81
CA ARG A 83 -9.50 -5.65 -11.65
C ARG A 83 -8.53 -4.60 -11.13
N GLU A 84 -9.02 -3.39 -10.89
CA GLU A 84 -8.21 -2.29 -10.37
C GLU A 84 -9.00 -1.46 -9.36
N ASP A 85 -8.37 -1.16 -8.22
CA ASP A 85 -8.87 -0.22 -7.23
C ASP A 85 -7.77 0.81 -6.92
N SER A 86 -8.14 2.10 -6.95
CA SER A 86 -7.26 3.21 -6.58
C SER A 86 -7.81 3.94 -5.37
N TYR A 87 -6.97 4.12 -4.35
CA TYR A 87 -7.32 4.76 -3.09
C TYR A 87 -6.49 6.03 -2.91
N HIS A 88 -7.17 7.14 -2.66
CA HIS A 88 -6.56 8.42 -2.32
C HIS A 88 -7.47 9.13 -1.32
N TYR A 89 -6.99 9.30 -0.09
CA TYR A 89 -7.78 9.88 0.99
C TYR A 89 -7.07 11.11 1.57
N GLU A 90 -7.74 12.26 1.52
CA GLU A 90 -7.25 13.50 2.13
C GLU A 90 -7.64 13.62 3.61
N GLY A 91 -8.78 13.05 4.01
CA GLY A 91 -9.31 13.10 5.38
C GLY A 91 -8.60 12.18 6.37
N GLY A 92 -7.69 11.31 5.89
CA GLY A 92 -6.88 10.41 6.69
C GLY A 92 -7.66 9.50 7.65
N ILE A 93 -7.22 9.42 8.91
CA ILE A 93 -7.83 8.51 9.90
C ILE A 93 -9.25 8.90 10.31
N LYS A 94 -9.70 10.15 10.09
CA LYS A 94 -11.11 10.54 10.27
C LYS A 94 -12.01 9.74 9.34
N SER A 95 -11.67 9.71 8.05
CA SER A 95 -12.40 8.97 7.03
C SER A 95 -12.30 7.45 7.21
N TYR A 96 -11.25 6.96 7.87
CA TYR A 96 -11.16 5.56 8.25
C TYR A 96 -12.19 5.18 9.31
N VAL A 97 -12.39 6.03 10.33
CA VAL A 97 -13.40 5.79 11.37
C VAL A 97 -14.82 5.82 10.78
N GLU A 98 -15.10 6.74 9.86
CA GLU A 98 -16.38 6.79 9.13
C GLU A 98 -16.63 5.48 8.37
N LEU A 99 -15.61 4.95 7.69
CA LEU A 99 -15.69 3.66 7.01
C LEU A 99 -15.95 2.49 7.99
N LEU A 100 -15.24 2.45 9.12
CA LEU A 100 -15.43 1.38 10.12
C LEU A 100 -16.84 1.37 10.71
N ASN A 101 -17.52 2.52 10.69
CA ASN A 101 -18.87 2.69 11.19
C ASN A 101 -19.96 2.66 10.11
N GLU A 102 -19.62 2.42 8.84
CA GLU A 102 -20.58 2.40 7.72
C GLU A 102 -21.74 1.41 7.94
N ASN A 103 -21.49 0.31 8.67
CA ASN A 103 -22.47 -0.73 8.98
C ASN A 103 -22.94 -0.70 10.45
N LYS A 104 -22.80 0.44 11.13
CA LYS A 104 -23.20 0.64 12.54
C LYS A 104 -24.11 1.88 12.66
N GLU A 105 -24.65 2.13 13.85
CA GLU A 105 -25.44 3.33 14.14
C GLU A 105 -24.65 4.29 15.04
N PRO A 106 -23.92 5.27 14.48
CA PRO A 106 -23.18 6.25 15.28
C PRO A 106 -24.11 7.07 16.18
N ILE A 107 -23.64 7.39 17.39
CA ILE A 107 -24.38 8.22 18.36
C ILE A 107 -24.25 9.73 18.01
N HIS A 108 -23.28 10.09 17.17
CA HIS A 108 -23.02 11.44 16.71
C HIS A 108 -22.53 11.47 15.27
N ASP A 109 -22.89 12.53 14.54
CA ASP A 109 -22.71 12.63 13.08
C ASP A 109 -21.25 12.59 12.64
N GLU A 110 -20.37 13.37 13.30
CA GLU A 110 -18.97 13.48 12.92
C GLU A 110 -18.03 12.78 13.92
N PRO A 111 -16.99 12.04 13.47
CA PRO A 111 -15.95 11.55 14.35
C PRO A 111 -15.19 12.70 15.05
N ILE A 112 -14.87 12.47 16.32
CA ILE A 112 -13.96 13.34 17.07
C ILE A 112 -12.56 13.12 16.51
N TYR A 113 -11.93 14.20 16.06
CA TYR A 113 -10.60 14.19 15.46
C TYR A 113 -9.65 15.15 16.20
N ILE A 114 -8.48 14.64 16.59
CA ILE A 114 -7.45 15.39 17.33
C ILE A 114 -6.12 15.17 16.61
N HIS A 115 -5.42 16.26 16.31
CA HIS A 115 -4.10 16.24 15.71
C HIS A 115 -3.21 17.25 16.42
N GLN A 116 -2.11 16.78 17.00
CA GLN A 116 -1.18 17.62 17.74
C GLN A 116 0.25 17.12 17.56
N SER A 117 1.18 18.07 17.41
CA SER A 117 2.61 17.80 17.43
C SER A 117 3.26 18.46 18.65
N LYS A 118 4.20 17.75 19.28
CA LYS A 118 5.01 18.27 20.39
C LYS A 118 6.34 17.52 20.45
N ASP A 119 7.45 18.25 20.57
CA ASP A 119 8.80 17.69 20.75
C ASP A 119 9.14 16.60 19.70
N ASP A 120 8.91 16.91 18.41
CA ASP A 120 9.09 15.99 17.26
C ASP A 120 8.20 14.73 17.27
N ILE A 121 7.25 14.63 18.20
CA ILE A 121 6.23 13.57 18.23
C ILE A 121 4.93 14.12 17.64
N GLU A 122 4.42 13.46 16.62
CA GLU A 122 3.12 13.72 16.02
C GLU A 122 2.10 12.69 16.54
N VAL A 123 0.98 13.18 17.04
CA VAL A 123 -0.13 12.36 17.54
C VAL A 123 -1.38 12.72 16.76
N GLU A 124 -2.00 11.70 16.16
CA GLU A 124 -3.26 11.81 15.44
C GLU A 124 -4.25 10.77 15.99
N ILE A 125 -5.45 11.23 16.37
CA ILE A 125 -6.50 10.39 16.97
C ILE A 125 -7.82 10.69 16.28
N ALA A 126 -8.54 9.65 15.86
CA ALA A 126 -9.94 9.72 15.44
C ALA A 126 -10.77 8.68 16.22
N ILE A 127 -11.93 9.09 16.73
CA ILE A 127 -12.85 8.20 17.46
C ILE A 127 -14.30 8.59 17.18
N GLN A 128 -15.18 7.59 17.09
CA GLN A 128 -16.63 7.79 16.98
C GLN A 128 -17.34 6.65 17.72
N TYR A 129 -18.32 7.02 18.54
CA TYR A 129 -19.16 6.07 19.27
C TYR A 129 -20.31 5.58 18.39
N ASN A 130 -20.65 4.30 18.52
CA ASN A 130 -21.76 3.58 17.89
C ASN A 130 -22.41 2.64 18.92
#